data_AF-A0AAW8GMK0-F1
#
_entry.id   AF-A0AAW8GMK0-F1
#
_cell.length_a   1.000
_cell.length_b   1.000
_cell.length_c   1.000
_cell.angle_alpha   90.00
_cell.angle_beta   90.00
_cell.angle_gamma   90.00
#
_symmetry.space_group_name_H-M   'P 1'
#
loop_
_entity.id
_entity.type
_entity.pdbx_description
1 polymer ?
#
loop_
_entity_poly.entity_id
_entity_poly.type
_entity_poly.pdbx_seq_one_letter_code
_entity_poly.pdbx_strand_id
1 'polypeptide(L)'
;MSTVNTRNSYEDFIHKNVKHILLGEGYGPSEVMRASDLAVSTYRTTASFGGSRGGKCFDYCLSRARQLLSPVKKQAAKARSKAKK
;
A
#
# COMPACT_ATOMS: atom_id res chain seq x y z
N MET A 1 4.64 7.47 16.37
CA MET A 1 4.04 6.15 16.65
C MET A 1 3.71 5.48 15.31
N SER A 2 4.44 4.45 14.91
CA SER A 2 4.03 3.59 13.79
C SER A 2 3.01 2.57 14.33
N THR A 3 1.82 2.52 13.73
CA THR A 3 0.62 1.84 14.25
C THR A 3 0.49 0.38 13.85
N VAL A 4 1.45 -0.18 13.10
CA VAL A 4 1.40 -1.58 12.66
C VAL A 4 2.31 -2.43 13.53
N ASN A 5 1.71 -3.26 14.39
CA ASN A 5 2.41 -4.40 14.97
C ASN A 5 2.73 -5.39 13.83
N THR A 6 3.95 -5.33 13.30
CA THR A 6 4.47 -6.31 12.35
C THR A 6 4.52 -7.67 13.06
N ARG A 7 3.79 -8.66 12.55
CA ARG A 7 3.67 -9.99 13.16
C ARG A 7 4.72 -10.95 12.60
N ASN A 8 5.35 -10.60 11.49
CA ASN A 8 6.31 -11.44 10.79
C ASN A 8 7.46 -10.60 10.19
N SER A 9 8.63 -11.23 10.02
CA SER A 9 9.84 -10.60 9.46
C SER A 9 9.61 -10.01 8.05
N TYR A 10 8.74 -10.65 7.26
CA TYR A 10 8.33 -10.16 5.94
C TYR A 10 7.53 -8.85 6.00
N GLU A 11 6.67 -8.68 6.99
CA GLU A 11 5.88 -7.43 7.14
C GLU A 11 6.78 -6.26 7.53
N ASP A 12 7.74 -6.51 8.42
CA ASP A 12 8.75 -5.52 8.81
C ASP A 12 9.64 -5.13 7.62
N PHE A 13 10.04 -6.12 6.81
CA PHE A 13 10.76 -5.88 5.56
C PHE A 13 9.97 -4.98 4.61
N ILE A 14 8.68 -5.28 4.37
CA ILE A 14 7.83 -4.49 3.47
C ILE A 14 7.69 -3.07 4.00
N HIS A 15 7.37 -2.92 5.28
CA HIS A 15 7.16 -1.61 5.90
C HIS A 15 8.41 -0.71 5.82
N LYS A 16 9.58 -1.24 6.16
CA LYS A 16 10.85 -0.48 6.12
C LYS A 16 11.25 -0.10 4.70
N ASN A 17 11.16 -1.03 3.74
CA ASN A 17 11.56 -0.77 2.37
C ASN A 17 10.60 0.21 1.67
N VAL A 18 9.28 0.03 1.82
CA VAL A 18 8.28 0.96 1.27
C VAL A 18 8.49 2.36 1.83
N LYS A 19 8.68 2.48 3.15
CA LYS A 19 8.99 3.76 3.79
C LYS A 19 10.25 4.42 3.19
N HIS A 20 11.33 3.66 3.05
CA HIS A 20 12.60 4.17 2.54
C HIS A 20 12.48 4.65 1.08
N ILE A 21 11.80 3.88 0.23
CA ILE A 21 11.58 4.23 -1.18
C ILE A 21 10.76 5.52 -1.28
N LEU A 22 9.64 5.61 -0.57
CA LEU A 22 8.74 6.76 -0.66
C LEU A 22 9.34 8.03 -0.06
N LEU A 23 10.15 7.92 1.00
CA LEU A 23 10.94 9.05 1.48
C LEU A 23 11.98 9.49 0.45
N GLY A 24 12.63 8.55 -0.23
CA GLY A 24 13.55 8.84 -1.34
C GLY A 24 12.88 9.49 -2.55
N GLU A 25 11.59 9.22 -2.78
CA GLU A 25 10.78 9.88 -3.80
C GLU A 25 10.31 11.29 -3.39
N GLY A 26 10.53 11.70 -2.14
CA GLY A 26 10.19 13.05 -1.65
C GLY A 26 8.77 13.20 -1.09
N TYR A 27 8.07 12.09 -0.81
CA TYR A 27 6.74 12.14 -0.20
C TYR A 27 6.79 12.54 1.28
N GLY A 28 5.74 13.20 1.76
CA GLY A 28 5.65 13.67 3.14
C GLY A 28 5.60 12.51 4.15
N PRO A 29 6.24 12.63 5.32
CA PRO A 29 6.38 11.53 6.29
C PRO A 29 5.03 10.97 6.76
N SER A 30 4.01 11.83 6.88
CA SER A 30 2.64 11.44 7.24
C SER A 30 1.99 10.56 6.17
N GLU A 31 2.22 10.88 4.90
CA GLU A 31 1.66 10.12 3.78
C GLU A 31 2.42 8.79 3.61
N VAL A 32 3.75 8.82 3.72
CA VAL A 32 4.60 7.63 3.70
C VAL A 32 4.19 6.64 4.79
N MET A 33 3.89 7.11 6.00
CA MET A 33 3.41 6.24 7.08
C MET A 33 2.11 5.52 6.70
N ARG A 34 1.13 6.24 6.14
CA ARG A 34 -0.14 5.64 5.67
C ARG A 34 0.07 4.65 4.54
N ALA A 35 0.95 4.98 3.59
CA ALA A 35 1.24 4.12 2.45
C ALA A 35 1.98 2.83 2.87
N SER A 36 2.87 2.93 3.86
CA SER A 36 3.58 1.78 4.44
C SER A 36 2.64 0.88 5.24
N ASP A 37 1.72 1.46 6.01
CA ASP A 37 0.67 0.74 6.74
C ASP A 37 -0.24 -0.04 5.76
N LEU A 38 -0.67 0.63 4.67
CA LEU A 38 -1.45 0.01 3.60
C LEU A 38 -0.70 -1.13 2.92
N ALA A 39 0.61 -0.98 2.66
CA ALA A 39 1.42 -2.03 2.05
C ALA A 39 1.45 -3.31 2.91
N VAL A 40 1.59 -3.18 4.23
CA VAL A 40 1.54 -4.32 5.16
C VAL A 40 0.14 -4.92 5.20
N SER A 41 -0.90 -4.09 5.29
CA SER A 41 -2.29 -4.55 5.28
C SER A 41 -2.64 -5.31 3.99
N THR A 42 -2.15 -4.79 2.86
CA THR A 42 -2.27 -5.43 1.54
C THR A 42 -1.55 -6.77 1.55
N TYR A 43 -0.30 -6.84 2.03
CA TYR A 43 0.42 -8.09 2.16
C TYR A 43 -0.36 -9.13 2.98
N ARG A 44 -0.98 -8.75 4.10
CA ARG A 44 -1.79 -9.68 4.90
C ARG A 44 -3.02 -10.20 4.16
N THR A 45 -3.66 -9.39 3.32
CA THR A 45 -4.82 -9.80 2.53
C THR A 45 -4.44 -10.54 1.26
N THR A 46 -3.34 -10.15 0.62
CA THR A 46 -2.90 -10.72 -0.66
C THR A 46 -1.90 -11.87 -0.49
N ALA A 47 -1.34 -12.12 0.69
CA ALA A 47 -0.52 -13.31 0.96
C ALA A 47 -1.29 -14.61 0.72
N SER A 48 -2.63 -14.59 0.77
CA SER A 48 -3.48 -15.70 0.31
C SER A 48 -3.48 -15.93 -1.21
N PHE A 49 -2.98 -15.00 -2.04
CA PHE A 49 -2.71 -15.22 -3.47
C PHE A 49 -1.44 -16.06 -3.72
N GLY A 50 -1.09 -16.95 -2.77
CA GLY A 50 0.02 -17.89 -2.83
C GLY A 50 -0.16 -19.04 -3.83
N GLY A 51 -0.67 -18.76 -5.02
CA GLY A 51 -0.66 -19.66 -6.16
C GLY A 51 0.31 -19.15 -7.23
N SER A 52 1.46 -19.82 -7.39
CA SER A 52 2.37 -19.73 -8.55
C SER A 52 3.05 -18.38 -8.86
N ARG A 53 2.74 -17.27 -8.16
CA ARG A 53 3.28 -15.91 -8.41
C ARG A 53 4.13 -15.35 -7.26
N GLY A 54 4.74 -16.22 -6.45
CA GLY A 54 5.43 -15.91 -5.19
C GLY A 54 6.59 -14.90 -5.23
N GLY A 55 6.96 -14.36 -6.39
CA GLY A 55 8.04 -13.37 -6.53
C GLY A 55 7.60 -11.89 -6.54
N LYS A 56 6.31 -11.56 -6.71
CA LYS A 56 5.87 -10.17 -6.99
C LYS A 56 5.08 -9.49 -5.86
N CYS A 57 4.98 -10.09 -4.69
CA CYS A 57 4.17 -9.54 -3.59
C CYS A 57 4.67 -8.17 -3.11
N PHE A 58 6.00 -7.98 -3.02
CA PHE A 58 6.57 -6.68 -2.62
C PHE A 58 6.27 -5.59 -3.65
N ASP A 59 6.50 -5.87 -4.94
CA ASP A 59 6.24 -4.94 -6.03
C ASP A 59 4.75 -4.54 -6.09
N TYR A 60 3.85 -5.50 -5.87
CA TYR A 60 2.42 -5.22 -5.74
C TYR A 60 2.10 -4.31 -4.56
N CYS A 61 2.68 -4.59 -3.38
CA CYS A 61 2.48 -3.76 -2.19
C CYS A 61 3.02 -2.34 -2.38
N LEU A 62 4.19 -2.20 -3.02
CA LEU A 62 4.80 -0.91 -3.33
C LEU A 62 3.97 -0.12 -4.36
N SER A 63 3.50 -0.80 -5.41
CA SER A 63 2.61 -0.21 -6.42
C SER A 63 1.31 0.28 -5.79
N ARG A 64 0.73 -0.50 -4.85
CA ARG A 64 -0.47 -0.12 -4.12
C ARG A 64 -0.23 1.07 -3.18
N ALA A 65 0.91 1.10 -2.49
CA ALA A 65 1.34 2.21 -1.66
C ALA A 65 1.51 3.50 -2.48
N ARG A 66 2.12 3.39 -3.67
CA ARG A 66 2.23 4.50 -4.63
C ARG A 66 0.88 4.95 -5.18
N GLN A 67 -0.07 4.04 -5.41
CA GLN A 67 -1.44 4.41 -5.84
C GLN A 67 -2.20 5.23 -4.77
N LEU A 68 -1.89 5.04 -3.49
CA LEU A 68 -2.46 5.84 -2.41
C LEU A 68 -1.87 7.27 -2.40
N LEU A 69 -0.57 7.38 -2.67
CA LEU A 69 0.21 8.63 -2.60
C LEU A 69 0.19 9.47 -3.87
N SER A 70 0.17 8.80 -5.00
CA SER A 70 -0.03 9.39 -6.30
C SER A 70 -1.53 9.39 -6.50
N PRO A 71 -2.25 10.50 -6.20
CA PRO A 71 -3.63 10.57 -6.58
C PRO A 71 -3.62 10.46 -8.10
N VAL A 72 -3.97 9.28 -8.61
CA VAL A 72 -4.53 9.18 -9.93
C VAL A 72 -5.81 9.99 -9.83
N LYS A 73 -5.69 11.31 -10.07
CA LYS A 73 -6.76 12.16 -10.56
C LYS A 73 -7.51 11.29 -11.56
N LYS A 74 -8.79 11.00 -11.30
CA LYS A 74 -9.69 10.02 -11.97
C LYS A 74 -9.74 8.68 -11.21
N GLN A 75 -10.60 8.51 -10.20
CA GLN A 75 -11.90 7.88 -10.49
C GLN A 75 -12.98 8.08 -9.40
N ALA A 76 -12.86 9.06 -8.51
CA ALA A 76 -13.96 9.41 -7.58
C ALA A 76 -15.12 10.18 -8.25
N ALA A 77 -15.15 10.29 -9.59
CA ALA A 77 -16.24 10.93 -10.34
C ALA A 77 -17.35 9.96 -10.79
N LYS A 78 -17.21 8.64 -10.61
CA LYS A 78 -18.18 7.65 -11.16
C LYS A 78 -19.06 6.93 -10.13
N ALA A 79 -18.98 7.29 -8.85
CA ALA A 79 -19.81 6.69 -7.78
C ALA A 79 -21.02 7.55 -7.36
N ARG A 80 -21.24 8.74 -7.96
CA ARG A 80 -22.41 9.60 -7.68
C ARG A 80 -23.57 9.47 -8.69
N SER A 81 -23.49 8.55 -9.65
CA SER A 81 -24.50 8.40 -10.72
C SER A 81 -25.41 7.17 -10.56
N LYS A 82 -25.71 6.74 -9.33
CA LYS A 82 -26.81 5.78 -9.06
C LYS A 82 -27.45 6.03 -7.69
N ALA A 83 -27.97 7.24 -7.49
CA ALA A 83 -28.89 7.52 -6.39
C ALA A 83 -29.90 8.58 -6.84
N LYS A 84 -30.66 8.24 -7.88
CA LYS A 84 -31.95 8.88 -8.14
C LYS A 84 -32.88 7.78 -8.66
N LYS A 85 -33.60 7.18 -7.73
CA LYS A 85 -34.88 6.56 -8.00
C LYS A 85 -35.91 7.39 -7.26
#